data_AF-A0A7S1HPY4-F1
#
_entry.id   AF-A0A7S1HPY4-F1
#
_cell.length_a   1.000
_cell.length_b   1.000
_cell.length_c   1.000
_cell.angle_alpha   90.00
_cell.angle_beta   90.00
_cell.angle_gamma   90.00
#
_symmetry.space_group_name_H-M   'P 1'
#
loop_
_entity.id
_entity.type
_entity.pdbx_description
1 polymer ?
#
loop_
_entity_poly.entity_id
_entity_poly.type
_entity_poly.pdbx_seq_one_letter_code
_entity_poly.pdbx_strand_id
1 'polypeptide(L)'
;FESRVVRQILGKGTRAGMYPLSSTHVYWFVCFNSEEGWAREWRRDGGRNKEELRGEVEALVRTWGHGIREVVAATPSEGMVAGAISDRWLAPASLPGAGA
;
A
#
# COMPACT_ATOMS: atom_id res chain seq x y z
N PHE A 1 18.93 4.60 -12.31
CA PHE A 1 17.48 4.53 -12.60
C PHE A 1 17.10 5.74 -13.44
N GLU A 2 17.19 5.67 -14.77
CA GLU A 2 16.93 6.83 -15.66
C GLU A 2 15.48 6.94 -16.17
N SER A 3 14.66 5.88 -16.05
CA SER A 3 13.27 5.93 -16.55
C SER A 3 12.28 6.33 -15.44
N ARG A 4 11.67 7.53 -15.54
CA ARG A 4 10.50 7.97 -14.75
C ARG A 4 9.22 7.28 -15.20
N VAL A 5 9.23 5.95 -15.24
CA VAL A 5 8.12 5.12 -15.71
C VAL A 5 7.52 4.40 -14.52
N VAL A 6 6.20 4.42 -14.42
CA VAL A 6 5.47 3.61 -13.44
C VAL A 6 5.54 2.15 -13.88
N ARG A 7 6.09 1.30 -13.02
CA ARG A 7 6.04 -0.16 -13.20
C ARG A 7 4.85 -0.69 -12.43
N GLN A 8 3.97 -1.45 -13.09
CA GLN A 8 2.83 -2.10 -12.43
C GLN A 8 2.80 -3.57 -12.81
N ILE A 9 2.47 -4.42 -11.83
CA ILE A 9 2.28 -5.85 -11.99
C ILE A 9 0.86 -6.17 -11.53
N LEU A 10 0.12 -6.90 -12.37
CA LEU A 10 -1.24 -7.33 -12.09
C LEU A 10 -1.24 -8.86 -11.94
N GLY A 11 -1.72 -9.33 -10.79
CA GLY A 11 -1.95 -10.73 -10.49
C GLY A 11 -3.44 -11.03 -10.29
N LYS A 12 -3.75 -12.24 -9.81
CA LYS A 12 -5.13 -12.67 -9.53
C LYS A 12 -5.65 -12.01 -8.24
N GLY A 13 -6.29 -10.85 -8.37
CA GLY A 13 -6.84 -10.11 -7.23
C GLY A 13 -5.82 -9.29 -6.44
N THR A 14 -4.59 -9.14 -6.96
CA THR A 14 -3.54 -8.32 -6.38
C THR A 14 -2.88 -7.47 -7.46
N ARG A 15 -2.53 -6.23 -7.14
CA ARG A 15 -1.75 -5.32 -7.97
C ARG A 15 -0.67 -4.71 -7.11
N ALA A 16 0.51 -4.51 -7.67
CA ALA A 16 1.55 -3.72 -7.05
C ALA A 16 2.19 -2.81 -8.08
N GLY A 17 2.73 -1.71 -7.62
CA GLY A 17 3.42 -0.79 -8.50
C GLY A 17 4.54 -0.04 -7.80
N MET A 18 5.47 0.45 -8.60
CA MET A 18 6.57 1.30 -8.18
C MET A 18 6.75 2.46 -9.14
N TYR A 19 7.10 3.60 -8.59
CA TYR A 19 7.48 4.80 -9.32
C TYR A 19 8.75 5.39 -8.69
N PRO A 20 9.88 5.42 -9.40
CA PRO A 20 11.10 6.05 -8.90
C PRO A 20 10.90 7.56 -8.83
N LEU A 21 10.99 8.12 -7.63
CA LEU A 21 10.90 9.56 -7.38
C LEU A 21 12.26 10.24 -7.59
N SER A 22 13.35 9.54 -7.22
CA SER A 22 14.74 9.98 -7.41
C SER A 22 15.69 8.78 -7.49
N SER A 23 17.00 9.00 -7.45
CA SER A 23 17.99 7.92 -7.36
C SER A 23 17.94 7.14 -6.05
N THR A 24 17.34 7.71 -5.00
CA THR A 24 17.29 7.14 -3.65
C THR A 24 15.88 6.95 -3.10
N HIS A 25 14.86 7.48 -3.78
CA HIS A 25 13.48 7.43 -3.31
C HIS A 25 12.58 6.74 -4.34
N VAL A 26 11.72 5.87 -3.86
CA VAL A 26 10.73 5.15 -4.65
C VAL A 26 9.39 5.21 -3.95
N TYR A 27 8.35 5.58 -4.69
CA TYR A 27 6.97 5.37 -4.27
C TYR A 27 6.56 3.96 -4.67
N TRP A 28 5.89 3.22 -3.79
CA TRP A 28 5.36 1.90 -4.10
C TRP A 28 4.00 1.68 -3.44
N PHE A 29 3.24 0.73 -3.98
CA PHE A 29 1.99 0.29 -3.40
C PHE A 29 1.73 -1.18 -3.66
N VAL A 30 0.95 -1.82 -2.79
CA VAL A 30 0.29 -3.11 -3.01
C VAL A 30 -1.20 -2.92 -2.73
N CYS A 31 -2.04 -3.36 -3.65
CA CYS A 31 -3.48 -3.35 -3.59
C CYS A 31 -3.94 -4.79 -3.78
N PHE A 32 -4.73 -5.33 -2.86
CA PHE A 32 -5.17 -6.72 -2.90
C PHE A 32 -6.63 -6.82 -2.49
N ASN A 33 -7.28 -7.88 -2.96
CA ASN A 33 -8.61 -8.24 -2.51
C ASN A 33 -8.51 -8.80 -1.09
N SER A 34 -9.37 -8.31 -0.21
CA SER A 34 -9.51 -8.79 1.16
C SER A 34 -10.99 -9.00 1.47
N GLU A 35 -11.28 -9.69 2.56
CA GLU A 35 -12.63 -9.71 3.13
C GLU A 35 -13.12 -8.29 3.45
N GLU A 36 -14.43 -8.11 3.39
CA GLU A 36 -15.06 -6.83 3.74
C GLU A 36 -14.78 -6.52 5.23
N GLY A 37 -14.37 -5.28 5.51
CA GLY A 37 -14.04 -4.86 6.87
C GLY A 37 -12.58 -5.06 7.29
N TRP A 38 -11.75 -5.78 6.52
CA TRP A 38 -10.31 -5.97 6.83
C TRP A 38 -9.60 -4.64 7.14
N ALA A 39 -9.81 -3.61 6.32
CA ALA A 39 -9.19 -2.31 6.52
C ALA A 39 -9.74 -1.53 7.73
N ARG A 40 -11.00 -1.80 8.11
CA ARG A 40 -11.62 -1.19 9.30
C ARG A 40 -11.07 -1.84 10.55
N GLU A 41 -10.98 -3.16 10.56
CA GLU A 41 -10.37 -3.94 11.63
C GLU A 41 -8.90 -3.55 11.83
N TRP A 42 -8.13 -3.46 10.73
CA TRP A 42 -6.75 -2.99 10.76
C TRP A 42 -6.56 -1.67 11.52
N ARG A 43 -7.52 -0.73 11.38
CA ARG A 43 -7.47 0.58 12.04
C ARG A 43 -8.05 0.63 13.45
N ARG A 44 -9.01 -0.24 13.77
CA ARG A 44 -9.86 -0.14 14.97
C ARG A 44 -9.05 -0.20 16.27
N ASP A 45 -7.89 -0.87 16.26
CA ASP A 45 -7.04 -1.08 17.43
C ASP A 45 -5.80 -0.16 17.45
N GLY A 46 -5.89 1.04 16.85
CA GLY A 46 -4.76 1.98 16.77
C GLY A 46 -3.75 1.64 15.66
N GLY A 47 -4.14 0.76 14.73
CA GLY A 47 -3.23 0.09 13.81
C GLY A 47 -2.67 -1.14 14.48
N ARG A 48 -3.04 -2.35 14.00
CA ARG A 48 -2.32 -3.59 14.35
C ARG A 48 -0.80 -3.38 14.21
N ASN A 49 -0.02 -4.23 14.87
CA ASN A 49 1.44 -4.15 14.84
C ASN A 49 1.95 -4.02 13.39
N LYS A 50 2.67 -2.93 13.09
CA LYS A 50 3.13 -2.64 11.72
C LYS A 50 4.09 -3.70 11.19
N GLU A 51 4.77 -4.43 12.08
CA GLU A 51 5.57 -5.61 11.70
C GLU A 51 4.70 -6.74 11.15
N GLU A 52 3.49 -6.94 11.71
CA GLU A 52 2.52 -7.89 11.16
C GLU A 52 2.06 -7.45 9.76
N LEU A 53 1.83 -6.14 9.54
CA LEU A 53 1.50 -5.62 8.20
C LEU A 53 2.61 -5.93 7.21
N ARG A 54 3.87 -5.68 7.60
CA ARG A 54 5.01 -5.97 6.73
C ARG A 54 5.03 -7.45 6.38
N GLY A 55 4.86 -8.33 7.37
CA GLY A 55 4.79 -9.78 7.15
C GLY A 55 3.64 -10.20 6.22
N GLU A 56 2.45 -9.64 6.39
CA GLU A 56 1.30 -9.90 5.51
C GLU A 56 1.58 -9.45 4.07
N VAL A 57 2.16 -8.26 3.89
CA VAL A 57 2.51 -7.73 2.56
C VAL A 57 3.64 -8.55 1.93
N GLU A 58 4.67 -8.91 2.68
CA GLU A 58 5.76 -9.79 2.21
C GLU A 58 5.23 -11.14 1.73
N ALA A 59 4.27 -11.72 2.44
CA ALA A 59 3.61 -12.97 2.04
C ALA A 59 2.82 -12.80 0.74
N LEU A 60 2.09 -11.69 0.58
CA LEU A 60 1.32 -11.37 -0.64
C LEU A 60 2.22 -11.21 -1.87
N VAL A 61 3.41 -10.61 -1.70
CA VAL A 61 4.35 -10.35 -2.80
C VAL A 61 5.47 -11.38 -2.93
N ARG A 62 5.42 -12.50 -2.20
CA ARG A 62 6.52 -13.49 -2.12
C ARG A 62 7.00 -14.00 -3.47
N THR A 63 6.11 -14.11 -4.45
CA THR A 63 6.42 -14.60 -5.81
C THR A 63 6.70 -13.48 -6.82
N TRP A 64 6.68 -12.22 -6.39
CA TRP A 64 6.74 -11.06 -7.29
C TRP A 64 8.19 -10.63 -7.52
N GLY A 65 8.50 -10.21 -8.74
CA GLY A 65 9.84 -9.75 -9.13
C GLY A 65 9.94 -8.23 -9.31
N HIS A 66 10.92 -7.81 -10.11
CA HIS A 66 11.12 -6.43 -10.57
C HIS A 66 11.36 -5.37 -9.49
N GLY A 67 11.85 -5.75 -8.30
CA GLY A 67 12.13 -4.83 -7.20
C GLY A 67 11.01 -4.71 -6.17
N ILE A 68 9.85 -5.36 -6.38
CA ILE A 68 8.70 -5.24 -5.47
C ILE A 68 9.00 -5.86 -4.11
N ARG A 69 9.63 -7.04 -4.08
CA ARG A 69 9.98 -7.70 -2.81
C ARG A 69 11.05 -6.92 -2.07
N GLU A 70 12.02 -6.40 -2.82
CA GLU A 70 13.15 -5.64 -2.32
C GLU A 70 12.68 -4.32 -1.69
N VAL A 71 11.75 -3.60 -2.33
CA VAL A 71 11.24 -2.35 -1.75
C VAL A 71 10.37 -2.58 -0.52
N VAL A 72 9.57 -3.65 -0.50
CA VAL A 72 8.76 -4.01 0.68
C VAL A 72 9.68 -4.34 1.85
N ALA A 73 10.67 -5.21 1.64
CA ALA A 73 11.61 -5.62 2.69
C ALA A 73 12.50 -4.46 3.19
N ALA A 74 12.82 -3.50 2.31
CA ALA A 74 13.61 -2.32 2.67
C ALA A 74 12.78 -1.20 3.34
N THR A 75 11.45 -1.29 3.34
CA THR A 75 10.58 -0.26 3.93
C THR A 75 10.44 -0.51 5.44
N PRO A 76 10.80 0.45 6.31
CA PRO A 76 10.54 0.35 7.74
C PRO A 76 9.05 0.19 8.00
N SER A 77 8.66 -0.71 8.90
CA SER A 77 7.26 -1.03 9.15
C SER A 77 6.50 0.22 9.61
N GLU A 78 7.16 1.11 10.36
CA GLU A 78 6.64 2.37 10.87
C GLU A 78 6.10 3.29 9.77
N GLY A 79 6.65 3.20 8.55
CA GLY A 79 6.23 3.96 7.38
C GLY A 79 5.09 3.31 6.60
N MET A 80 4.69 2.08 6.93
CA MET A 80 3.63 1.38 6.21
C MET A 80 2.25 1.81 6.68
N VAL A 81 1.37 2.02 5.70
CA VAL A 81 -0.04 2.38 5.92
C VAL A 81 -0.94 1.45 5.10
N ALA A 82 -2.03 1.01 5.70
CA ALA A 82 -3.03 0.19 5.04
C ALA A 82 -4.43 0.82 5.16
N GLY A 83 -5.30 0.51 4.21
CA GLY A 83 -6.63 1.08 4.15
C GLY A 83 -7.42 0.59 2.96
N ALA A 84 -8.75 0.70 3.02
CA ALA A 84 -9.60 0.35 1.89
C ALA A 84 -9.38 1.35 0.77
N ILE A 85 -9.40 0.87 -0.47
CA ILE A 85 -9.25 1.75 -1.64
C ILE A 85 -10.39 2.76 -1.73
N SER A 86 -11.59 2.40 -1.26
CA SER A 86 -12.77 3.27 -1.16
C SER A 86 -12.53 4.52 -0.30
N ASP A 87 -11.68 4.42 0.72
CA ASP A 87 -11.41 5.54 1.63
C ASP A 87 -10.64 6.68 0.94
N ARG A 88 -9.99 6.39 -0.21
CA ARG A 88 -9.31 7.41 -1.03
C ARG A 88 -10.27 8.21 -1.92
N TRP A 89 -11.51 7.77 -2.03
CA TRP A 89 -12.54 8.37 -2.90
C TRP A 89 -13.64 9.09 -2.14
N LEU A 90 -13.39 9.45 -0.88
CA LEU A 90 -14.31 10.28 -0.11
C LEU A 90 -14.63 11.57 -0.89
N ALA A 91 -15.91 11.74 -1.24
CA ALA A 91 -16.42 12.92 -1.92
C ALA A 91 -16.13 14.18 -1.09
N PRO A 92 -15.92 15.36 -1.72
CA PRO A 92 -15.57 16.61 -1.02
C PRO A 92 -16.45 16.95 0.19
N ALA A 93 -17.71 16.48 0.20
CA ALA A 93 -18.69 16.70 1.28
C ALA A 93 -18.38 15.97 2.61
N SER A 94 -17.32 15.16 2.69
CA SER A 94 -16.96 14.40 3.91
C SER A 94 -15.63 14.85 4.55
N LEU A 95 -15.02 15.94 4.06
CA LEU A 95 -13.92 16.59 4.75
C LEU A 95 -14.46 17.34 5.98
N PRO A 96 -13.83 17.19 7.17
CA PRO A 96 -14.17 18.04 8.32
C PRO A 96 -13.95 19.51 7.93
N GLY A 97 -15.02 20.31 7.93
CA GLY A 97 -15.02 21.71 7.50
C GLY A 97 -15.70 21.99 6.15
N ALA A 98 -16.32 20.99 5.50
CA ALA A 98 -17.10 21.19 4.27
C ALA A 98 -18.60 21.49 4.51
N GLY A 99 -19.00 21.84 5.73
CA GLY A 99 -20.37 22.24 6.04
C GLY A 99 -20.47 23.10 7.31
N ALA A 100 -21.10 24.26 7.15
CA ALA A 100 -21.33 25.37 8.09
C ALA A 100 -20.13 26.27 8.40
#